data_AF-A0A438FW74-F1
#
_entry.id   AF-A0A438FW74-F1
#
_cell.length_a   1.000
_cell.length_b   1.000
_cell.length_c   1.000
_cell.angle_alpha   90.00
_cell.angle_beta   90.00
_cell.angle_gamma   90.00
#
_symmetry.space_group_name_H-M   'P 1'
#
loop_
_entity.id
_entity.type
_entity.pdbx_description
1 polymer ?
#
loop_
_entity_poly.entity_id
_entity_poly.type
_entity_poly.pdbx_seq_one_letter_code
_entity_poly.pdbx_strand_id
1 'polypeptide(L)' 'MWLKEEGFKDLLKGWWQSLRFNGSFSFILAEKLKALKAILKSRNKDVFGKMGVNKKLALDKVDFWDA' A
#
# COMPACT_ATOMS: atom_id res chain seq x y z
N MET A 1 -4.59 -8.19 4.83
CA MET A 1 -4.37 -8.09 6.29
C MET A 1 -3.10 -7.26 6.56
N TRP A 2 -3.00 -6.05 6.00
CA TRP A 2 -1.80 -5.20 6.02
C TRP A 2 -1.63 -4.45 7.34
N LEU A 3 -2.73 -4.15 8.02
CA LEU A 3 -2.73 -3.62 9.40
C LEU A 3 -2.07 -4.57 10.42
N LYS A 4 -1.95 -5.85 10.08
CA LYS A 4 -1.31 -6.87 10.92
C LYS A 4 0.10 -7.24 10.44
N GLU A 5 0.58 -6.62 9.37
CA GLU A 5 1.93 -6.85 8.85
C GLU A 5 2.95 -6.17 9.77
N GLU A 6 3.97 -6.91 10.14
CA GLU A 6 5.02 -6.44 11.04
C GLU A 6 5.79 -5.29 10.36
N GLY A 7 6.02 -4.18 11.07
CA GLY A 7 6.63 -2.96 10.51
C GLY A 7 5.69 -2.01 9.77
N PHE A 8 4.40 -2.34 9.64
CA PHE A 8 3.43 -1.43 9.01
C PHE A 8 3.31 -0.07 9.73
N LYS A 9 3.31 -0.09 11.08
CA LYS A 9 3.25 1.14 11.89
C LYS A 9 4.48 2.02 11.68
N ASP A 10 5.66 1.43 11.55
CA ASP A 10 6.92 2.15 11.31
C ASP A 10 6.95 2.78 9.91
N LEU A 11 6.48 2.06 8.89
CA LEU A 11 6.30 2.61 7.54
C LEU A 11 5.33 3.79 7.54
N LEU A 12 4.19 3.65 8.23
CA LEU A 12 3.18 4.70 8.30
C LEU A 12 3.71 5.95 9.02
N LYS A 13 4.50 5.76 10.09
CA LYS A 13 5.21 6.83 10.78
C LYS A 13 6.23 7.51 9.86
N GLY A 14 6.99 6.73 9.08
CA GLY A 14 7.92 7.25 8.08
C GLY A 14 7.24 8.15 7.05
N TRP A 15 6.15 7.69 6.44
CA TRP A 15 5.37 8.49 5.48
C TRP A 15 4.77 9.74 6.11
N TRP A 16 4.26 9.63 7.34
CA TRP A 16 3.70 10.77 8.04
C TRP A 16 4.71 11.89 8.28
N GLN A 17 5.95 11.53 8.61
CA GLN A 17 7.05 12.48 8.84
C GLN A 17 7.62 13.06 7.54
N SER A 18 7.61 12.29 6.44
CA SER A 18 8.07 12.79 5.14
C SER A 18 7.11 13.81 4.50
N LEU A 19 5.82 13.75 4.86
CA LEU A 19 4.81 14.68 4.36
C LEU A 19 4.93 16.05 5.03
N ARG A 20 5.28 17.07 4.24
CA ARG A 20 5.35 18.47 4.67
C ARG A 20 4.33 19.31 3.90
N PHE A 21 3.51 20.06 4.63
CA PHE A 21 2.52 20.98 4.10
C PHE A 21 2.59 22.29 4.88
N ASN A 22 2.15 23.39 4.28
CA ASN A 22 2.10 24.71 4.90
C ASN A 22 0.65 25.21 4.94
N GLY A 23 0.30 26.03 5.95
CA GLY A 23 -1.04 26.58 6.14
C GLY A 23 -1.56 26.41 7.57
N SER A 24 -2.88 26.48 7.74
CA SER A 24 -3.51 26.24 9.05
C SER A 24 -3.35 24.78 9.49
N PHE A 25 -3.36 24.52 10.79
CA PHE A 25 -3.27 23.15 11.33
C PHE A 25 -4.33 22.22 10.74
N SER A 26 -5.58 22.70 10.59
CA SER A 26 -6.66 21.93 9.98
C SER A 26 -6.38 21.59 8.51
N PHE A 27 -5.82 22.54 7.75
CA PHE A 27 -5.43 22.30 6.36
C PHE A 27 -4.29 21.29 6.26
N ILE A 28 -3.23 21.47 7.06
CA ILE A 28 -2.08 20.56 7.10
C ILE A 28 -2.53 19.14 7.44
N LEU A 29 -3.42 18.98 8.42
CA LEU A 29 -3.96 17.68 8.79
C LEU A 29 -4.75 17.03 7.65
N ALA A 30 -5.64 17.79 7.00
CA ALA A 30 -6.44 17.30 5.88
C ALA A 30 -5.57 16.85 4.70
N GLU A 31 -4.56 17.63 4.34
CA GLU A 31 -3.63 17.30 3.25
C GLU A 31 -2.75 16.08 3.60
N LYS A 32 -2.26 15.99 4.84
CA LYS A 32 -1.54 14.79 5.30
C LYS A 32 -2.39 13.53 5.18
N LEU A 33 -3.66 13.58 5.59
CA LEU A 33 -4.56 12.43 5.49
C LEU A 33 -4.87 12.06 4.03
N LYS A 34 -5.09 13.04 3.14
CA LYS A 34 -5.28 12.79 1.70
C LYS A 34 -4.06 12.12 1.07
N ALA A 35 -2.87 12.64 1.34
CA ALA A 35 -1.63 12.10 0.81
C ALA A 35 -1.37 10.69 1.34
N LEU A 36 -1.59 10.47 2.64
CA LEU A 36 -1.46 9.14 3.24
C LEU A 36 -2.43 8.14 2.59
N LYS A 37 -3.70 8.52 2.40
CA LYS A 37 -4.68 7.69 1.69
C LYS A 37 -4.23 7.31 0.28
N ALA A 38 -3.60 8.22 -0.45
CA ALA A 38 -3.08 7.96 -1.80
C ALA A 38 -1.90 6.97 -1.79
N ILE A 39 -0.93 7.16 -0.88
CA ILE A 39 0.21 6.25 -0.69
C ILE A 39 -0.30 4.84 -0.39
N LEU A 40 -1.27 4.73 0.53
CA LEU A 40 -1.86 3.45 0.91
C LEU A 40 -2.57 2.77 -0.26
N LYS A 41 -3.32 3.52 -1.07
CA LYS A 41 -4.00 2.97 -2.25
C LYS A 41 -3.01 2.44 -3.29
N SER A 42 -1.90 3.16 -3.51
CA SER A 42 -0.84 2.74 -4.43
C SER A 42 -0.14 1.47 -3.94
N ARG A 43 0.25 1.43 -2.66
CA ARG A 43 0.91 0.25 -2.05
C ARG A 43 -0.02 -0.96 -1.99
N ASN A 44 -1.31 -0.76 -1.75
CA ASN A 44 -2.29 -1.84 -1.80
C ASN A 44 -2.37 -2.46 -3.20
N LYS A 45 -2.27 -1.66 -4.28
CA LYS A 45 -2.24 -2.17 -5.65
C LYS A 45 -0.96 -2.95 -5.96
N ASP A 46 0.21 -2.48 -5.53
CA ASP A 46 1.46 -3.19 -5.80
C ASP A 46 1.56 -4.51 -5.02
N VAL A 47 1.19 -4.50 -3.73
CA VAL A 47 1.28 -5.70 -2.86
C VAL A 47 0.18 -6.72 -3.17
N PHE A 48 -1.09 -6.30 -3.25
CA PHE A 48 -2.20 -7.23 -3.52
C PHE A 48 -2.40 -7.51 -5.01
N GLY A 49 -2.14 -6.52 -5.87
CA GLY A 49 -2.24 -6.71 -7.33
C GLY A 49 -1.20 -7.69 -7.85
N LYS A 50 0.06 -7.64 -7.35
CA LYS A 50 1.05 -8.68 -7.66
C LYS A 50 0.69 -10.03 -7.08
N MET A 51 0.16 -10.11 -5.85
CA MET A 51 -0.25 -11.42 -5.29
C MET A 51 -1.36 -12.07 -6.11
N GLY A 52 -2.33 -11.30 -6.61
CA GLY A 52 -3.39 -11.82 -7.49
C GLY A 52 -2.85 -12.32 -8.83
N VAL A 53 -1.97 -11.53 -9.46
CA VAL A 53 -1.34 -11.88 -10.74
C VAL A 53 -0.38 -13.07 -10.59
N ASN A 54 0.43 -13.11 -9.53
CA ASN A 54 1.34 -14.23 -9.25
C ASN A 54 0.60 -15.52 -8.93
N LYS A 55 -0.54 -15.46 -8.21
CA LYS A 55 -1.37 -16.65 -7.98
C LYS A 55 -1.98 -17.17 -9.27
N LYS A 56 -2.48 -16.28 -10.13
CA LYS A 56 -3.02 -16.68 -11.44
C LYS A 56 -1.93 -17.28 -12.34
N LEU A 57 -0.77 -16.63 -12.44
CA LEU A 57 0.37 -17.15 -13.18
C LEU A 57 0.91 -18.48 -12.63
N ALA A 58 0.87 -18.67 -11.31
CA ALA A 58 1.24 -19.94 -10.71
C ALA A 58 0.25 -21.06 -11.04
N LEU A 59 -1.06 -20.77 -11.04
CA LEU A 59 -2.10 -21.71 -11.46
C LEU A 59 -1.99 -22.05 -12.95
N ASP A 60 -1.90 -21.05 -13.83
CA ASP A 60 -1.73 -21.24 -15.27
C ASP A 60 -0.48 -22.08 -15.59
N LYS A 61 0.57 -21.97 -14.76
CA LYS A 61 1.80 -22.76 -14.92
C LYS A 61 1.63 -24.21 -14.45
N VAL A 62 0.83 -24.48 -13.42
CA VAL A 62 0.53 -25.85 -12.97
C VAL A 62 -0.37 -26.57 -13.99
N ASP A 63 -1.39 -25.88 -14.51
CA ASP A 63 -2.27 -26.42 -15.55
C ASP A 63 -1.51 -26.80 -16.84
N PHE A 64 -0.39 -26.11 -17.14
CA PHE A 64 0.48 -26.44 -18.27
C PHE A 64 1.30 -27.72 -18.09
N TRP A 65 1.65 -28.10 -16.85
CA TRP A 65 2.42 -29.33 -16.57
C TRP A 65 1.53 -30.56 -16.30
N ASP A 66 0.24 -30.36 -16.05
CA ASP A 66 -0.75 -31.44 -15.86
C ASP A 66 -1.43 -31.90 -17.18
N ALA A 67 -1.02 -31.33 -18.33
CA ALA A 67 -1.48 -31.71 -19.68
C ALA A 67 -0.45 -32.61 -20.41
#